data_AF-A0A2M7MHE1-F1
#
_entry.id   AF-A0A2M7MHE1-F1
#
_cell.length_a   1.000
_cell.length_b   1.000
_cell.length_c   1.000
_cell.angle_alpha   90.00
_cell.angle_beta   90.00
_cell.angle_gamma   90.00
#
_symmetry.space_group_name_H-M   'P 1'
#
loop_
_entity.id
_entity.type
_entity.pdbx_description
1 polymer ?
#
loop_
_entity_poly.entity_id
_entity_poly.type
_entity_poly.pdbx_seq_one_letter_code
_entity_poly.pdbx_strand_id
1 'polypeptide(L)'
;MKRYNLKLNILVTLSLCLTGLIVFGIFHFFHLNQKKSSTDIHLSNPMELEFFETAFKFNKKELDLSNKNVVAGIIPHHLLAADLLAEFFYNLQVKNYETIILIGPNHFNSGNSDIITSNYNWQTPTVLRPLIALILIKFMV
;
A
#
# COMPACT_ATOMS: atom_id res chain seq x y z
N MET A 1 -41.10 56.37 -7.99
CA MET A 1 -41.08 55.13 -7.17
C MET A 1 -40.69 53.86 -7.93
N LYS A 2 -41.36 53.46 -9.04
CA LYS A 2 -41.08 52.18 -9.74
C LYS A 2 -39.61 51.95 -10.18
N ARG A 3 -38.92 53.00 -10.64
CA ARG A 3 -37.52 52.91 -11.15
C ARG A 3 -36.48 52.67 -10.04
N TYR A 4 -36.77 53.09 -8.80
CA TYR A 4 -35.90 52.86 -7.64
C TYR A 4 -36.02 51.41 -7.14
N ASN A 5 -37.25 50.89 -7.09
CA ASN A 5 -37.52 49.49 -6.72
C ASN A 5 -36.89 48.50 -7.73
N LEU A 6 -36.87 48.84 -9.02
CA LEU A 6 -36.20 48.01 -10.04
C LEU A 6 -34.68 47.95 -9.82
N LYS A 7 -34.03 49.09 -9.56
CA LYS A 7 -32.58 49.14 -9.26
C LYS A 7 -32.24 48.40 -7.97
N LEU A 8 -33.08 48.52 -6.94
CA LEU A 8 -32.90 47.83 -5.67
C LEU A 8 -33.02 46.31 -5.84
N ASN A 9 -34.01 45.84 -6.59
CA ASN A 9 -34.19 44.40 -6.86
C ASN A 9 -33.00 43.81 -7.63
N ILE A 10 -32.49 44.53 -8.65
CA ILE A 10 -31.31 44.10 -9.41
C ILE A 10 -30.08 43.98 -8.48
N LEU A 11 -29.88 44.95 -7.59
CA LEU A 11 -28.74 44.95 -6.67
C LEU A 11 -28.82 43.80 -5.65
N VAL A 12 -30.02 43.49 -5.16
CA VAL A 12 -30.27 42.34 -4.26
C VAL A 12 -30.02 41.02 -4.98
N THR A 13 -30.51 40.87 -6.22
CA THR A 13 -30.27 39.65 -7.01
C THR A 13 -28.78 39.44 -7.28
N LEU A 14 -28.05 40.49 -7.66
CA LEU A 14 -26.60 40.41 -7.89
C LEU A 14 -25.83 40.04 -6.61
N SER A 15 -26.24 40.60 -5.46
CA SER A 15 -25.66 40.26 -4.15
C SER A 15 -25.87 38.79 -3.80
N LEU A 16 -27.08 38.25 -4.00
CA LEU A 16 -27.39 36.84 -3.76
C LEU A 16 -26.63 35.89 -4.70
N CYS A 17 -26.44 36.26 -5.97
CA CYS A 17 -25.62 35.47 -6.89
C CYS A 17 -24.15 35.45 -6.47
N LEU A 18 -23.61 36.59 -6.01
CA LEU A 18 -22.22 36.70 -5.58
C LEU A 18 -21.97 35.88 -4.30
N THR A 19 -22.87 35.94 -3.32
CA THR A 19 -22.75 35.12 -2.10
C THR A 19 -22.86 33.62 -2.41
N GLY A 20 -23.77 33.23 -3.32
CA GLY A 20 -23.88 31.85 -3.79
C GLY A 20 -22.58 31.33 -4.42
N LEU A 21 -21.92 32.13 -5.26
CA LEU A 21 -20.64 31.77 -5.88
C LEU A 21 -19.51 31.63 -4.85
N ILE A 22 -19.46 32.52 -3.85
CA ILE A 22 -18.46 32.45 -2.77
C ILE A 22 -18.66 31.17 -1.95
N VAL A 23 -19.89 30.85 -1.57
CA VAL A 23 -20.20 29.62 -0.80
C VAL A 23 -19.86 28.36 -1.60
N PHE A 24 -20.20 28.34 -2.89
CA PHE A 24 -19.84 27.22 -3.78
C PHE A 24 -18.32 27.05 -3.92
N GLY A 25 -17.59 28.16 -4.08
CA GLY A 25 -16.12 28.16 -4.15
C GLY A 25 -15.48 27.65 -2.86
N ILE A 26 -15.98 28.09 -1.70
CA ILE A 26 -15.52 27.61 -0.38
C ILE A 26 -15.80 26.11 -0.23
N PHE A 27 -17.02 25.66 -0.54
CA PHE A 27 -17.39 24.25 -0.47
C PHE A 27 -16.50 23.38 -1.39
N HIS A 28 -16.28 23.82 -2.63
CA HIS A 28 -15.42 23.12 -3.58
C HIS A 28 -13.96 23.11 -3.13
N PHE A 29 -13.44 24.22 -2.57
CA PHE A 29 -12.09 24.29 -2.00
C PHE A 29 -11.91 23.30 -0.85
N PHE A 30 -12.86 23.21 0.08
CA PHE A 30 -12.84 22.21 1.15
C PHE A 30 -12.99 20.79 0.62
N HIS A 31 -13.82 20.56 -0.40
CA HIS A 31 -13.97 19.25 -1.03
C HIS A 31 -12.69 18.79 -1.77
N LEU A 32 -12.02 19.71 -2.47
CA LEU A 32 -10.73 19.44 -3.11
C LEU A 32 -9.60 19.26 -2.09
N ASN A 33 -9.65 19.98 -0.96
CA ASN A 33 -8.69 19.85 0.13
C ASN A 33 -8.96 18.67 1.06
N GLN A 34 -10.10 17.98 0.93
CA GLN A 34 -10.20 16.57 1.28
C GLN A 34 -9.42 15.71 0.27
N LYS A 35 -8.19 16.12 -0.03
CA LYS A 35 -7.22 15.33 -0.76
C LYS A 35 -6.98 14.08 0.08
N LYS A 36 -7.66 13.03 -0.36
CA LYS A 36 -7.46 11.61 -0.07
C LYS A 36 -6.16 11.39 0.68
N SER A 37 -6.25 11.20 2.00
CA SER A 37 -5.23 10.49 2.75
C SER A 37 -5.26 9.02 2.32
N SER A 38 -4.94 8.73 1.06
CA SER A 38 -4.41 7.44 0.70
C SER A 38 -3.00 7.48 1.24
N THR A 39 -2.80 6.94 2.43
CA THR A 39 -1.45 6.59 2.87
C THR A 39 -0.94 5.62 1.82
N ASP A 40 0.09 6.03 1.09
CA ASP A 40 0.80 5.25 0.10
C ASP A 40 1.38 3.98 0.75
N ILE A 41 0.57 2.92 0.80
CA ILE A 41 0.83 1.68 1.52
C ILE A 41 0.47 0.49 0.63
N HIS A 42 1.35 -0.50 0.59
CA HIS A 42 1.08 -1.84 0.06
C HIS A 42 0.42 -2.69 1.13
N LEU A 43 -0.77 -3.23 0.83
CA LEU A 43 -1.46 -4.17 1.71
C LEU A 43 -1.06 -5.60 1.36
N SER A 44 -0.77 -6.42 2.37
CA SER A 44 -0.71 -7.87 2.14
C SER A 44 -2.11 -8.45 1.93
N ASN A 45 -2.16 -9.59 1.27
CA ASN A 45 -3.35 -10.42 1.17
C ASN A 45 -2.92 -11.88 1.39
N PRO A 46 -3.44 -12.60 2.39
CA PRO A 46 -4.47 -12.22 3.35
C PRO A 46 -4.02 -11.17 4.38
N MET A 47 -4.99 -10.50 5.02
CA MET A 47 -4.76 -9.58 6.16
C MET A 47 -5.04 -10.25 7.52
N GLU A 48 -5.48 -11.50 7.52
CA GLU A 48 -5.85 -12.27 8.69
C GLU A 48 -4.61 -12.90 9.34
N LEU A 49 -4.31 -12.51 10.58
CA LEU A 49 -3.18 -13.06 11.35
C LEU A 49 -3.25 -14.58 11.51
N GLU A 50 -4.47 -15.12 11.72
CA GLU A 50 -4.71 -16.55 11.93
C GLU A 50 -4.22 -17.41 10.76
N PHE A 51 -4.30 -16.90 9.52
CA PHE A 51 -3.77 -17.60 8.35
C PHE A 51 -2.27 -17.89 8.52
N PHE A 52 -1.50 -16.87 8.90
CA PHE A 52 -0.06 -16.98 9.09
C PHE A 52 0.29 -17.85 10.30
N GLU A 53 -0.43 -17.69 11.42
CA GLU A 53 -0.23 -18.56 12.58
C GLU A 53 -0.48 -20.03 12.25
N THR A 54 -1.49 -20.32 11.45
CA THR A 54 -1.80 -21.68 10.99
C THR A 54 -0.69 -22.21 10.10
N ALA A 55 -0.20 -21.41 9.15
CA ALA A 55 0.96 -21.78 8.33
C ALA A 55 2.19 -22.12 9.20
N PHE A 56 2.42 -21.38 10.28
CA PHE A 56 3.51 -21.62 11.21
C PHE A 56 3.29 -22.81 12.17
N LYS A 57 2.10 -23.40 12.23
CA LYS A 57 1.81 -24.61 13.04
C LYS A 57 2.07 -25.92 12.30
N PHE A 58 2.20 -25.91 10.97
CA PHE A 58 2.57 -27.12 10.24
C PHE A 58 3.93 -27.65 10.67
N ASN A 59 4.14 -28.96 10.53
CA ASN A 59 5.43 -29.58 10.81
C ASN A 59 6.50 -28.97 9.91
N LYS A 60 7.60 -28.53 10.53
CA LYS A 60 8.73 -27.91 9.84
C LYS A 60 9.93 -28.81 9.95
N LYS A 61 10.68 -28.91 8.85
CA LYS A 61 12.03 -29.44 8.91
C LYS A 61 12.95 -28.37 9.49
N GLU A 62 13.53 -28.67 10.64
CA GLU A 62 14.56 -27.83 11.25
C GLU A 62 15.90 -28.07 10.54
N LEU A 63 16.54 -26.97 10.14
CA LEU A 63 17.84 -26.95 9.48
C LEU A 63 18.84 -26.24 10.40
N ASP A 64 20.01 -26.85 10.61
CA ASP A 64 21.11 -26.17 11.28
C ASP A 64 21.79 -25.17 10.33
N LEU A 65 21.36 -23.92 10.41
CA LEU A 65 21.93 -22.80 9.67
C LEU A 65 22.91 -21.97 10.51
N SER A 66 23.19 -22.35 11.76
CA SER A 66 24.00 -21.56 12.70
C SER A 66 25.35 -21.15 12.10
N ASN A 67 26.05 -22.10 11.46
CA ASN A 67 27.36 -21.91 10.82
C ASN A 67 27.30 -21.54 9.33
N LYS A 68 26.12 -21.25 8.79
CA LYS A 68 25.94 -20.88 7.38
C LYS A 68 25.70 -19.38 7.22
N ASN A 69 26.32 -18.77 6.22
CA ASN A 69 26.01 -17.42 5.80
C ASN A 69 24.97 -17.46 4.67
N VAL A 70 23.69 -17.36 5.03
CA VAL A 70 22.58 -17.40 4.06
C VAL A 70 22.26 -15.98 3.63
N VAL A 71 22.56 -15.65 2.38
CA VAL A 71 22.40 -14.29 1.81
C VAL A 71 21.23 -14.16 0.84
N ALA A 72 20.65 -15.27 0.40
CA ALA A 72 19.55 -15.31 -0.55
C ALA A 72 18.74 -16.61 -0.41
N GLY A 73 17.49 -16.59 -0.87
CA GLY A 73 16.65 -17.76 -1.01
C GLY A 73 15.57 -17.53 -2.06
N ILE A 74 15.01 -18.63 -2.57
CA ILE A 74 13.92 -18.63 -3.56
C ILE A 74 12.73 -19.31 -2.90
N ILE A 75 11.58 -18.66 -2.94
CA ILE A 75 10.34 -19.12 -2.31
C ILE A 75 9.17 -19.06 -3.30
N PRO A 76 8.16 -19.95 -3.15
CA PRO A 76 6.90 -19.81 -3.88
C PRO A 76 6.15 -18.53 -3.45
N HIS A 77 5.53 -17.80 -4.38
CA HIS A 77 4.65 -16.67 -4.01
C HIS A 77 3.18 -17.06 -3.81
N HIS A 78 2.79 -18.30 -4.16
CA HIS A 78 1.42 -18.77 -3.99
C HIS A 78 1.21 -19.38 -2.61
N LEU A 79 0.16 -18.94 -1.92
CA LEU A 79 -0.16 -19.36 -0.55
C LEU A 79 -0.64 -20.80 -0.42
N LEU A 80 -0.85 -21.52 -1.53
CA LEU A 80 -1.03 -22.97 -1.51
C LEU A 80 0.17 -23.70 -0.87
N ALA A 81 1.37 -23.11 -0.97
CA ALA A 81 2.60 -23.61 -0.36
C ALA A 81 3.00 -22.79 0.89
N ALA A 82 2.02 -22.37 1.69
CA ALA A 82 2.25 -21.55 2.89
C ALA A 82 3.10 -22.27 3.96
N ASP A 83 3.06 -23.59 4.01
CA ASP A 83 3.90 -24.43 4.85
C ASP A 83 5.39 -24.31 4.48
N LEU A 84 5.73 -24.35 3.18
CA LEU A 84 7.10 -24.16 2.69
C LEU A 84 7.62 -22.75 2.98
N LEU A 85 6.75 -21.74 2.83
CA LEU A 85 7.06 -20.36 3.20
C LEU A 85 7.36 -20.24 4.70
N ALA A 86 6.51 -20.83 5.54
CA ALA A 86 6.69 -20.82 6.99
C ALA A 86 7.95 -21.57 7.42
N GLU A 87 8.25 -22.72 6.81
CA GLU A 87 9.49 -23.48 7.05
C GLU A 87 10.73 -22.65 6.67
N PHE A 88 10.71 -21.99 5.51
CA PHE A 88 11.81 -21.14 5.06
C PHE A 88 12.12 -20.03 6.07
N PHE A 89 11.12 -19.22 6.44
CA PHE A 89 11.33 -18.10 7.37
C PHE A 89 11.63 -18.57 8.81
N TYR A 90 11.07 -19.71 9.23
CA TYR A 90 11.40 -20.31 10.52
C TYR A 90 12.89 -20.65 10.61
N ASN A 91 13.48 -21.24 9.57
CA ASN A 91 14.90 -21.60 9.59
C ASN A 91 15.82 -20.37 9.55
N LEU A 92 15.35 -19.24 9.00
CA LEU A 92 16.12 -17.99 8.94
C LEU A 92 16.04 -17.14 10.21
N GLN A 93 15.14 -17.44 11.14
CA GLN A 93 14.94 -16.63 12.36
C GLN A 93 16.18 -16.58 13.28
N VAL A 94 17.10 -17.55 13.15
CA VAL A 94 18.37 -17.60 13.91
C VAL A 94 19.39 -16.55 13.43
N LYS A 95 19.09 -15.84 12.34
CA LYS A 95 19.95 -14.81 11.74
C LYS A 95 19.33 -13.43 11.94
N ASN A 96 20.18 -12.42 12.04
CA ASN A 96 19.77 -11.03 12.11
C ASN A 96 20.04 -10.35 10.76
N TYR A 97 18.99 -10.03 10.01
CA TYR A 97 19.07 -9.33 8.73
C TYR A 97 18.66 -7.87 8.90
N GLU A 98 19.54 -6.95 8.54
CA GLU A 98 19.25 -5.51 8.59
C GLU A 98 18.37 -5.04 7.42
N THR A 99 18.51 -5.69 6.26
CA THR A 99 17.78 -5.35 5.03
C THR A 99 17.29 -6.61 4.35
N ILE A 100 16.01 -6.62 3.97
CA ILE A 100 15.41 -7.67 3.16
C ILE A 100 15.01 -7.08 1.82
N ILE A 101 15.57 -7.63 0.75
CA ILE A 101 15.18 -7.29 -0.63
C ILE A 101 14.23 -8.38 -1.11
N LEU A 102 12.97 -8.01 -1.35
CA LEU A 102 11.98 -8.93 -1.90
C LEU A 102 11.84 -8.69 -3.40
N ILE A 103 12.14 -9.72 -4.19
CA ILE A 103 12.04 -9.70 -5.64
C ILE A 103 10.87 -10.58 -6.07
N GLY A 104 9.91 -10.02 -6.80
CA GLY A 104 8.70 -10.74 -7.22
C GLY A 104 8.32 -10.46 -8.68
N PRO A 105 7.49 -11.34 -9.29
CA PRO A 105 6.98 -11.12 -10.62
C PRO A 105 5.96 -9.97 -10.68
N ASN A 106 5.99 -9.22 -11.77
CA ASN A 106 4.92 -8.28 -12.12
C ASN A 106 3.81 -9.00 -12.90
N HIS A 107 2.89 -9.67 -12.19
CA HIS A 107 1.79 -10.44 -12.80
C HIS A 107 0.84 -9.63 -13.67
N PHE A 108 0.70 -8.33 -13.40
CA PHE A 108 -0.19 -7.44 -14.14
C PHE A 108 0.50 -6.75 -15.31
N ASN A 109 1.80 -6.97 -15.48
CA ASN A 109 2.62 -6.27 -16.46
C ASN A 109 2.48 -4.73 -16.37
N SER A 110 2.18 -4.23 -15.18
CA SER A 110 1.89 -2.82 -14.90
C SER A 110 3.16 -1.98 -14.93
N GLY A 111 3.03 -0.70 -15.24
CA GLY A 111 4.16 0.24 -15.28
C GLY A 111 4.95 0.22 -16.59
N ASN A 112 5.88 1.17 -16.73
CA ASN A 112 6.55 1.48 -17.99
C ASN A 112 8.04 1.07 -18.01
N SER A 113 8.48 0.28 -17.04
CA SER A 113 9.87 -0.13 -16.88
C SER A 113 9.97 -1.64 -16.66
N ASP A 114 11.11 -2.23 -17.02
CA ASP A 114 11.38 -3.67 -16.81
C ASP A 114 11.54 -4.02 -15.32
N ILE A 115 12.01 -3.05 -14.53
CA ILE A 115 12.14 -3.13 -13.09
C ILE A 115 11.36 -1.99 -12.46
N ILE A 116 10.53 -2.31 -11.47
CA ILE A 116 9.71 -1.34 -10.75
C ILE A 116 9.99 -1.49 -9.26
N THR A 117 10.23 -0.37 -8.60
CA THR A 117 10.38 -0.28 -7.15
C THR A 117 9.34 0.65 -6.58
N SER A 118 9.10 0.55 -5.27
CA SER A 118 8.20 1.43 -4.57
C SER A 118 8.79 1.83 -3.23
N ASN A 119 8.64 3.11 -2.88
CA ASN A 119 9.01 3.66 -1.57
C ASN A 119 7.83 3.62 -0.58
N TYR A 120 6.75 2.93 -0.94
CA TYR A 120 5.54 2.83 -0.11
C TYR A 120 5.76 1.81 0.99
N ASN A 121 5.19 2.10 2.17
CA ASN A 121 5.29 1.20 3.30
C ASN A 121 4.41 -0.03 3.10
N TRP A 122 4.67 -1.09 3.86
CA TRP A 122 3.83 -2.29 3.88
C TRP A 122 2.97 -2.31 5.13
N GLN A 123 1.70 -2.68 4.96
CA GLN A 123 0.83 -3.07 6.04
C GLN A 123 0.56 -4.56 5.94
N THR A 124 1.02 -5.27 6.97
CA THR A 124 0.86 -6.71 7.15
C THR A 124 0.13 -7.00 8.45
N PRO A 125 -0.37 -8.22 8.68
CA PRO A 125 -1.09 -8.56 9.91
C PRO A 125 -0.19 -8.54 11.14
N THR A 126 1.12 -8.71 10.92
CA THR A 126 2.17 -8.57 11.92
C THR A 126 2.99 -7.31 11.64
N VAL A 127 3.65 -6.76 12.66
CA VAL A 127 4.58 -5.65 12.46
C VAL A 127 5.89 -6.18 11.89
N LEU A 128 6.22 -5.81 10.66
CA LEU A 128 7.54 -6.05 10.07
C LEU A 128 8.54 -5.04 10.65
N ARG A 129 9.68 -5.52 11.16
CA ARG A 129 10.76 -4.68 11.70
C ARG A 129 11.95 -4.40 10.75
N PRO A 130 12.28 -5.21 9.73
CA PRO A 130 13.33 -4.83 8.79
C PRO A 130 12.78 -3.91 7.69
N LEU A 131 13.67 -3.06 7.14
CA LEU A 131 13.39 -2.31 5.92
C LEU A 131 13.20 -3.31 4.77
N ILE A 132 12.03 -3.29 4.14
CA ILE A 132 11.72 -4.13 2.98
C ILE A 132 11.73 -3.26 1.74
N ALA A 133 12.67 -3.52 0.84
CA ALA A 133 12.65 -2.98 -0.51
C ALA A 133 11.94 -3.98 -1.44
N LEU A 134 10.86 -3.55 -2.11
CA LEU A 134 10.19 -4.34 -3.14
C LEU A 134 10.80 -4.02 -4.51
N ILE A 135 11.22 -5.06 -5.22
CA ILE A 135 11.63 -5.00 -6.61
C ILE A 135 10.70 -5.93 -7.40
N LEU A 136 9.86 -5.37 -8.26
CA LEU A 136 9.07 -6.14 -9.20
C LEU A 136 9.80 -6.22 -10.53
N ILE A 137 9.96 -7.44 -11.04
CA ILE A 137 10.57 -7.68 -12.35
C ILE A 137 9.47 -8.07 -13.33
N LYS A 138 9.43 -7.36 -14.45
CA LYS A 138 8.59 -7.69 -15.60
C LYS A 138 9.20 -8.89 -16.31
N PHE A 139 8.53 -10.03 -16.23
CA PHE A 139 8.88 -11.18 -17.04
C PHE A 139 8.22 -11.03 -18.40
N MET A 140 9.02 -10.82 -19.45
CA MET A 140 8.56 -10.99 -20.82
C MET A 140 8.39 -12.49 -21.06
N VAL A 141 7.15 -12.97 -20.99
CA VAL A 141 6.77 -14.31 -21.47
C VAL A 141 6.31 -14.20 -22.91
#